data_AF-A0A520J7A4-F1
#
_entry.id   AF-A0A520J7A4-F1
#
_cell.length_a   1.000
_cell.length_b   1.000
_cell.length_c   1.000
_cell.angle_alpha   90.00
_cell.angle_beta   90.00
_cell.angle_gamma   90.00
#
_symmetry.space_group_name_H-M   'P 1'
#
loop_
_entity.id
_entity.type
_entity.pdbx_description
1 polymer ?
#
loop_
_entity_poly.entity_id
_entity_poly.type
_entity_poly.pdbx_seq_one_letter_code
_entity_poly.pdbx_strand_id
1 'polypeptide(L)'
;MHIPTITAPSVAIAGTTDRFPVRRIFCVGQNYADHAREMGSDPDRQEPFFFSKPADAVVANGSTLPFPPQTQDLHHEVELVIALGAGGKDIAVADADRGAEDRRCGIGHCDILAACAQRDHQLD
;
A
#
# COMPACT_ATOMS: atom_id res chain seq x y z
N MET A 1 -6.73 15.59 -32.44
CA MET A 1 -6.55 14.45 -31.52
C MET A 1 -6.78 14.97 -30.11
N HIS A 2 -7.91 14.64 -29.49
CA HIS A 2 -8.20 15.01 -28.11
C HIS A 2 -7.73 13.86 -27.21
N ILE A 3 -6.75 14.12 -26.35
CA ILE A 3 -6.28 13.14 -25.36
C ILE A 3 -7.16 13.32 -24.13
N PRO A 4 -7.92 12.29 -23.71
CA PRO A 4 -8.80 12.40 -22.55
C PRO A 4 -7.97 12.61 -21.27
N THR A 5 -8.47 13.44 -20.37
CA THR A 5 -7.87 13.65 -19.06
C THR A 5 -8.11 12.41 -18.21
N ILE A 6 -7.04 11.79 -17.70
CA ILE A 6 -7.16 10.65 -16.78
C ILE A 6 -7.41 11.19 -15.38
N THR A 7 -8.53 10.78 -14.77
CA THR A 7 -8.82 11.07 -13.37
C THR A 7 -7.80 10.39 -12.47
N ALA A 8 -7.18 11.16 -11.57
CA ALA A 8 -6.22 10.61 -10.62
C ALA A 8 -6.89 9.60 -9.67
N PRO A 9 -6.30 8.41 -9.44
CA PRO A 9 -6.77 7.47 -8.43
C PRO A 9 -6.85 8.13 -7.06
N SER A 10 -7.87 7.77 -6.28
CA SER A 10 -8.08 8.32 -4.95
C SER A 10 -8.83 7.32 -4.07
N VAL A 11 -8.69 7.44 -2.76
CA VAL A 11 -9.41 6.64 -1.75
C VAL A 11 -10.33 7.53 -0.91
N ALA A 12 -11.45 6.99 -0.44
CA ALA A 12 -12.37 7.73 0.41
C ALA A 12 -11.79 7.89 1.83
N ILE A 13 -12.01 9.04 2.46
CA ILE A 13 -11.64 9.27 3.86
C ILE A 13 -12.85 8.93 4.73
N ALA A 14 -12.69 7.95 5.63
CA ALA A 14 -13.76 7.48 6.49
C ALA A 14 -14.42 8.62 7.29
N GLY A 15 -15.76 8.60 7.36
CA GLY A 15 -16.53 9.62 8.09
C GLY A 15 -16.64 10.99 7.40
N THR A 16 -16.11 11.15 6.18
CA THR A 16 -16.17 12.42 5.43
C THR A 16 -16.62 12.19 3.98
N THR A 17 -16.86 13.28 3.25
CA THR A 17 -17.04 13.24 1.78
C THR A 17 -15.72 13.41 1.02
N ASP A 18 -14.62 13.64 1.74
CA ASP A 18 -13.33 13.96 1.15
C ASP A 18 -12.65 12.69 0.61
N ARG A 19 -11.73 12.90 -0.33
CA ARG A 19 -10.95 11.83 -0.95
C ARG A 19 -9.46 12.16 -0.90
N PHE A 20 -8.66 11.16 -0.55
CA PHE A 20 -7.21 11.26 -0.56
C PHE A 20 -6.65 10.86 -1.94
N PRO A 21 -5.93 11.74 -2.65
CA PRO A 21 -5.35 11.42 -3.95
C PRO A 21 -4.16 10.47 -3.81
N VAL A 22 -4.16 9.36 -4.56
CA VAL A 22 -3.09 8.36 -4.51
C VAL A 22 -2.07 8.65 -5.60
N ARG A 23 -0.82 8.91 -5.20
CA ARG A 23 0.28 9.17 -6.13
C ARG A 23 1.11 7.92 -6.44
N ARG A 24 1.56 7.21 -5.41
CA ARG A 24 2.37 5.99 -5.49
C ARG A 24 1.97 5.06 -4.35
N ILE A 25 2.04 3.76 -4.59
CA ILE A 25 1.83 2.74 -3.57
C ILE A 25 3.16 2.03 -3.37
N PHE A 26 3.69 2.09 -2.14
CA PHE A 26 4.85 1.32 -1.72
C PHE A 26 4.39 0.28 -0.70
N CYS A 27 4.89 -0.93 -0.86
CA CYS A 27 4.58 -2.07 0.00
C CYS A 27 5.88 -2.58 0.63
N VAL A 28 5.79 -3.17 1.82
CA VAL A 28 6.94 -3.70 2.56
C VAL A 28 6.75 -5.20 2.76
N GLY A 29 7.54 -6.00 2.04
CA GLY A 29 7.52 -7.46 2.15
C GLY A 29 8.32 -7.95 3.37
N GLN A 30 7.89 -9.08 3.94
CA GLN A 30 8.52 -9.73 5.11
C GLN A 30 8.65 -8.81 6.35
N ASN A 31 7.72 -7.86 6.53
CA ASN A 31 7.75 -6.91 7.65
C ASN A 31 7.21 -7.49 8.97
N TYR A 32 6.58 -8.67 8.95
CA TYR A 32 6.09 -9.38 10.13
C TYR A 32 6.82 -10.72 10.26
N ALA A 33 7.65 -10.84 11.30
CA ALA A 33 8.52 -11.99 11.51
C ALA A 33 7.75 -13.32 11.65
N ASP A 34 6.54 -13.29 12.21
CA ASP A 34 5.73 -14.50 12.39
C ASP A 34 5.10 -14.98 11.08
N HIS A 35 4.72 -14.06 10.19
CA HIS A 35 4.21 -14.39 8.85
C HIS A 35 5.32 -14.87 7.91
N ALA A 36 6.54 -14.30 8.01
CA ALA A 36 7.69 -14.76 7.22
C ALA A 36 8.07 -16.23 7.52
N ARG A 37 7.93 -16.67 8.78
CA ARG A 37 8.16 -18.07 9.18
C ARG A 37 7.10 -19.02 8.63
N GLU A 38 5.85 -18.57 8.54
CA GLU A 38 4.74 -19.35 7.97
C GLU A 38 4.91 -19.59 6.47
N MET A 39 5.48 -18.62 5.75
CA MET A 39 5.81 -18.72 4.31
C MET A 39 7.12 -19.51 4.03
N GLY A 40 7.68 -20.20 5.03
CA GLY A 40 8.85 -21.07 4.86
C GLY A 40 10.20 -20.36 4.72
N SER A 41 10.28 -19.06 5.07
CA SER A 41 11.56 -18.33 5.08
C SER A 41 12.39 -18.69 6.33
N ASP A 42 13.69 -18.91 6.14
CA ASP A 42 14.68 -19.21 7.18
C ASP A 42 14.70 -18.12 8.28
N PRO A 43 14.68 -18.47 9.58
CA PRO A 43 14.70 -17.53 10.70
C PRO A 43 15.92 -16.59 10.78
N ASP A 44 16.96 -16.81 9.96
CA ASP A 44 18.03 -15.83 9.75
C ASP A 44 17.52 -14.65 8.90
N ARG A 45 16.74 -13.79 9.57
CA ARG A 45 16.08 -12.55 9.13
C ARG A 45 16.58 -12.00 7.79
N GLN A 46 15.82 -12.24 6.72
CA GLN A 46 15.90 -11.37 5.55
C GLN A 46 15.42 -9.96 5.95
N GLU A 47 16.18 -8.94 5.56
CA GLU A 47 15.76 -7.55 5.76
C GLU A 47 14.44 -7.30 4.99
N PRO A 48 13.51 -6.49 5.53
CA PRO A 48 12.32 -6.10 4.80
C PRO A 48 12.70 -5.47 3.45
N PHE A 49 11.94 -5.80 2.41
CA PHE A 49 12.18 -5.25 1.07
C PHE A 49 10.99 -4.43 0.59
N PHE A 50 11.26 -3.48 -0.30
CA PHE A 50 10.25 -2.61 -0.86
C PHE A 50 9.86 -3.05 -2.27
N PHE A 51 8.57 -3.01 -2.56
CA PHE A 51 8.02 -3.11 -3.91
C PHE A 51 6.89 -2.09 -4.10
N SER A 52 6.36 -1.97 -5.32
CA SER A 52 5.32 -1.00 -5.62
C SER A 52 4.18 -1.59 -6.43
N LYS A 53 2.97 -1.08 -6.19
CA LYS A 53 1.80 -1.30 -7.04
C LYS A 53 1.47 0.00 -7.80
N PRO A 54 0.89 -0.08 -9.01
CA PRO A 54 0.46 1.11 -9.71
C PRO A 54 -0.69 1.78 -8.95
N ALA A 55 -0.77 3.12 -9.00
CA ALA A 55 -1.72 3.88 -8.18
C ALA A 55 -3.19 3.55 -8.48
N ASP A 56 -3.48 3.09 -9.70
CA ASP A 56 -4.81 2.67 -10.17
C ASP A 56 -5.19 1.24 -9.75
N ALA A 57 -4.30 0.50 -9.08
CA ALA A 57 -4.63 -0.79 -8.48
C ALA A 57 -5.49 -0.66 -7.20
N VAL A 58 -5.69 0.54 -6.68
CA VAL A 58 -6.58 0.77 -5.52
C VAL A 58 -8.03 0.57 -5.92
N VAL A 59 -8.76 -0.15 -5.08
CA VAL A 59 -10.22 -0.35 -5.22
C VAL A 59 -10.92 0.13 -3.96
N ALA A 60 -12.17 0.58 -4.09
CA ALA A 60 -12.94 1.02 -2.93
C ALA A 60 -13.28 -0.17 -2.04
N ASN A 61 -13.37 0.06 -0.72
CA ASN A 61 -13.81 -0.97 0.21
C ASN A 61 -15.20 -1.52 -0.18
N GLY A 62 -15.38 -2.84 -0.11
CA GLY A 62 -16.59 -3.54 -0.53
C GLY A 62 -16.77 -3.68 -2.05
N SER A 63 -15.80 -3.26 -2.86
CA SER A 63 -15.85 -3.48 -4.32
C SER A 63 -15.65 -4.95 -4.65
N THR A 64 -16.25 -5.38 -5.76
CA THR A 64 -15.97 -6.68 -6.36
C THR A 64 -14.65 -6.62 -7.14
N LEU A 65 -13.67 -7.42 -6.74
CA LEU A 65 -12.43 -7.60 -7.50
C LEU A 65 -12.59 -8.76 -8.49
N PRO A 66 -12.39 -8.55 -9.81
CA PRO A 66 -12.38 -9.66 -10.76
C PRO A 66 -11.18 -10.56 -10.51
N PHE A 67 -11.40 -11.88 -10.61
CA PHE A 67 -10.33 -12.86 -10.44
C PHE A 67 -9.28 -12.70 -11.57
N PRO A 68 -7.97 -12.57 -11.26
CA PRO A 68 -6.96 -12.35 -12.30
C PRO A 68 -6.83 -13.57 -13.23
N PRO A 69 -6.78 -13.38 -14.56
CA PRO A 69 -6.84 -14.50 -15.52
C PRO A 69 -5.56 -15.35 -15.57
N GLN A 70 -4.43 -14.86 -15.04
CA GLN A 70 -3.12 -15.51 -15.11
C GLN A 70 -2.69 -16.18 -13.79
N THR A 71 -3.63 -16.45 -12.90
CA THR A 71 -3.37 -17.26 -11.69
C THR A 71 -4.49 -18.26 -11.48
N GLN A 72 -4.23 -19.33 -10.73
CA GLN A 72 -5.24 -20.21 -10.15
C GLN A 72 -5.27 -20.10 -8.63
N ASP A 73 -4.31 -19.36 -8.07
CA ASP A 73 -4.14 -19.18 -6.64
C ASP A 73 -4.00 -17.68 -6.32
N LEU A 74 -4.98 -17.15 -5.60
CA LEU A 74 -5.09 -15.73 -5.27
C LEU A 74 -5.05 -15.59 -3.75
N HIS A 75 -3.98 -15.00 -3.24
CA HIS A 75 -3.77 -14.87 -1.81
C HIS A 75 -4.28 -13.51 -1.33
N HIS A 76 -4.83 -13.51 -0.12
CA HIS A 76 -5.29 -12.30 0.56
C HIS A 76 -4.29 -11.93 1.65
N GLU A 77 -3.74 -10.73 1.59
CA GLU A 77 -2.89 -10.16 2.63
C GLU A 77 -3.59 -8.96 3.26
N VAL A 78 -3.81 -8.99 4.57
CA VAL A 78 -4.35 -7.83 5.31
C VAL A 78 -3.19 -6.98 5.76
N GLU A 79 -3.12 -5.74 5.27
CA GLU A 79 -2.04 -4.81 5.57
C GLU A 79 -2.57 -3.51 6.20
N LEU A 80 -1.75 -2.93 7.08
CA LEU A 80 -1.92 -1.54 7.52
C LEU A 80 -1.37 -0.61 6.45
N VAL A 81 -2.19 0.31 5.95
CA VAL A 81 -1.75 1.35 5.00
C VAL A 81 -1.57 2.67 5.72
N ILE A 82 -0.45 3.35 5.42
CA ILE A 82 -0.16 4.69 5.92
C ILE A 82 -0.20 5.69 4.74
N ALA A 83 -1.07 6.69 4.83
CA ALA A 83 -1.19 7.74 3.81
C ALA A 83 -0.24 8.92 4.11
N LEU A 84 0.70 9.21 3.21
CA LEU A 84 1.65 10.30 3.43
C LEU A 84 1.10 11.64 2.93
N GLY A 85 0.86 12.58 3.85
CA GLY A 85 0.38 13.93 3.54
C GLY A 85 1.46 14.86 2.99
N ALA A 86 2.75 14.56 3.22
CA ALA A 86 3.87 15.30 2.65
C ALA A 86 5.05 14.39 2.30
N GLY A 87 5.86 14.83 1.35
CA GLY A 87 7.11 14.16 0.99
C GLY A 87 8.28 14.56 1.89
N GLY A 88 9.43 13.92 1.65
CA GLY A 88 10.70 14.24 2.29
C GLY A 88 11.84 13.43 1.66
N LYS A 89 13.06 13.71 2.12
CA LYS A 89 14.27 12.95 1.78
C LYS A 89 15.06 12.78 3.07
N ASP A 90 15.59 11.57 3.29
CA ASP A 90 16.43 11.22 4.45
C ASP A 90 15.80 11.68 5.78
N ILE A 91 14.50 11.37 5.96
CA ILE A 91 13.72 11.77 7.12
C ILE A 91 14.26 11.04 8.35
N ALA A 92 14.58 11.80 9.40
CA ALA A 92 15.02 11.22 10.66
C ALA A 92 13.89 10.39 11.28
N VAL A 93 14.23 9.25 11.90
CA VAL A 93 13.23 8.36 12.52
C VAL A 93 12.35 9.10 13.53
N ALA A 94 12.93 10.02 14.31
CA ALA A 94 12.20 10.84 15.29
C ALA A 94 11.18 11.81 14.65
N ASP A 95 11.29 12.06 13.34
CA ASP A 95 10.42 12.97 12.59
C ASP A 95 9.43 12.23 11.69
N ALA A 96 9.47 10.89 11.64
CA ALA A 96 8.66 10.08 10.73
C ALA A 96 7.15 10.17 11.01
N ASP A 97 6.76 10.29 12.29
CA ASP A 97 5.36 10.30 12.72
C ASP A 97 4.77 11.71 12.85
N ARG A 98 5.44 12.75 12.33
CA ARG A 98 4.91 14.11 12.40
C ARG A 98 3.64 14.21 11.54
N GLY A 99 2.65 14.98 12.00
CA GLY A 99 1.38 15.15 11.28
C GLY A 99 1.51 16.09 10.07
N ALA A 100 0.49 16.10 9.21
CA ALA A 100 0.41 16.89 7.97
C ALA A 100 0.52 18.43 8.14
N GLU A 101 0.58 18.94 9.37
CA GLU A 101 0.68 20.37 9.68
C GLU A 101 2.11 20.92 9.52
N ASP A 102 3.15 20.08 9.64
CA ASP A 102 4.53 20.45 9.31
C ASP A 102 4.84 19.94 7.90
N ARG A 103 5.26 20.82 6.97
CA ARG A 103 5.52 20.49 5.55
C ARG A 103 6.76 19.59 5.35
N ARG A 104 7.23 18.93 6.41
CA ARG A 104 8.29 17.93 6.44
C ARG A 104 7.61 16.59 6.73
N CYS A 105 7.53 15.74 5.71
CA CYS A 105 6.95 14.39 5.72
C CYS A 105 5.94 14.10 6.83
N GLY A 106 4.66 14.32 6.53
CA GLY A 106 3.60 14.05 7.48
C GLY A 106 2.96 12.70 7.23
N ILE A 107 2.87 11.84 8.24
CA ILE A 107 1.93 10.71 8.22
C ILE A 107 0.52 11.30 8.42
N GLY A 108 -0.29 11.24 7.36
CA GLY A 108 -1.72 11.43 7.47
C GLY A 108 -2.32 10.14 7.99
N HIS A 109 -2.96 10.17 9.17
CA HIS A 109 -3.73 9.02 9.65
C HIS A 109 -4.88 8.80 8.68
N CYS A 110 -4.79 7.74 7.89
CA CYS A 110 -5.89 7.23 7.09
C CYS A 110 -5.88 5.73 7.33
N ASP A 111 -6.66 5.29 8.32
CA ASP A 111 -6.77 3.88 8.69
C ASP A 111 -7.48 3.14 7.55
N ILE A 112 -6.70 2.74 6.55
CA ILE A 112 -7.14 1.86 5.49
C ILE A 112 -6.53 0.51 5.78
N LEU A 113 -7.35 -0.41 6.29
CA LEU A 113 -7.09 -1.84 6.17
C LEU A 113 -7.29 -2.18 4.69
N ALA A 114 -6.19 -2.32 3.95
CA ALA A 114 -6.26 -2.80 2.58
C ALA A 114 -6.01 -4.31 2.60
N ALA A 115 -6.94 -5.07 2.04
CA ALA A 115 -6.66 -6.44 1.63
C ALA A 115 -5.92 -6.37 0.28
N CYS A 116 -4.61 -6.46 0.31
CA CYS A 116 -3.81 -6.61 -0.89
C CYS A 116 -4.01 -8.04 -1.40
N ALA A 117 -4.66 -8.20 -2.55
CA ALA A 117 -4.61 -9.46 -3.27
C ALA A 117 -3.26 -9.51 -4.00
N GLN A 118 -2.35 -10.38 -3.57
CA GLN A 118 -1.06 -10.60 -4.20
C GLN A 118 -1.18 -11.84 -5.10
N ARG A 119 -0.63 -11.74 -6.32
CA ARG A 119 -0.34 -12.96 -7.09
C ARG A 119 0.85 -13.61 -6.41
N ASP A 120 0.70 -14.88 -6.08
CA ASP A 120 1.84 -15.66 -5.64
C ASP A 120 2.91 -15.62 -6.73
N HIS A 121 4.12 -15.21 -6.35
CA HIS A 121 5.30 -15.28 -7.19
C HIS A 121 6.07 -16.58 -6.88
N GLN A 122 5.40 -17.67 -6.49
CA GLN A 122 5.89 -19.03 -6.74
C GLN A 122 5.90 -19.32 -8.25
N LEU A 123 6.83 -18.69 -8.95
CA LEU A 123 7.46 -19.31 -10.11
C LEU A 123 8.81 -19.83 -9.61
N ASP A 124 8.80 -21.09 -9.20
CA ASP A 124 9.81 -22.06 -9.64
C ASP A 124 9.07 -23.13 -10.46
#